data_AF-A0A0U1KRW7-F1
#
_entry.id   AF-A0A0U1KRW7-F1
#
_cell.length_a   1.000
_cell.length_b   1.000
_cell.length_c   1.000
_cell.angle_alpha   90.00
_cell.angle_beta   90.00
_cell.angle_gamma   90.00
#
_symmetry.space_group_name_H-M   'P 1'
#
loop_
_entity.id
_entity.type
_entity.pdbx_description
1 polymer ?
#
loop_
_entity_poly.entity_id
_entity_poly.type
_entity_poly.pdbx_seq_one_letter_code
_entity_poly.pdbx_strand_id
1 'polypeptide(L)'
;MIELFKSLATKEIKFMTGAIITFIIMELTRVMAIFMVLCLIFGIVNGTIADNAIRFYWLGLAVLLLIQVGSTTLGDLISHETGYSLVQRLRESITMRLQQFSLAFYTKEQLSEVSSIVHKDVDTMEMVVAHLWTRMLASIVVSSILGSCLFYVHWQLGLAMAVGIAIALWVLISGTNKRQQLHAMKLRDNVMMLSYFLDFIKGMSVLKSYKKMICYKDALLLLLVSLATVAHGLPTVQPGY
;
A
#
# COMPACT_ATOMS: atom_id res chain seq x y z
N MET A 1 2.09 4.07 15.35
CA MET A 1 1.42 5.22 14.66
C MET A 1 1.23 6.42 15.59
N ILE A 2 0.44 6.33 16.66
CA ILE A 2 0.25 7.45 17.61
C ILE A 2 1.58 7.89 18.26
N GLU A 3 2.46 6.94 18.58
CA GLU A 3 3.80 7.27 19.10
C GLU A 3 4.75 7.88 18.05
N LEU A 4 4.60 7.51 16.78
CA LEU A 4 5.34 8.13 15.68
C LEU A 4 4.95 9.61 15.56
N PHE A 5 3.64 9.91 15.63
CA PHE A 5 3.12 11.27 15.63
C PHE A 5 3.60 12.11 16.82
N LYS A 6 3.72 11.49 18.01
CA LYS A 6 4.28 12.16 19.20
C LYS A 6 5.78 12.43 19.07
N SER A 7 6.51 11.64 18.28
CA SER A 7 7.93 11.85 18.01
C SER A 7 8.22 12.85 16.88
N LEU A 8 7.18 13.36 16.20
CA LEU A 8 7.34 14.33 15.11
C LEU A 8 7.93 15.63 15.63
N ALA A 9 8.85 16.19 14.86
CA ALA A 9 9.45 17.47 15.20
C ALA A 9 8.41 18.59 15.05
N THR A 10 8.47 19.62 15.90
CA THR A 10 7.58 20.80 15.83
C THR A 10 7.60 21.49 14.47
N LYS A 11 8.71 21.35 13.72
CA LYS A 11 8.84 21.84 12.34
C LYS A 11 7.91 21.08 11.38
N GLU A 12 7.90 19.74 11.44
CA GLU A 12 7.07 18.89 10.56
C GLU A 12 5.59 19.17 10.79
N ILE A 13 5.16 19.30 12.04
CA ILE A 13 3.78 19.65 12.39
C ILE A 13 3.36 20.98 11.73
N LYS A 14 4.23 22.00 11.74
CA LYS A 14 3.94 23.30 11.10
C LYS A 14 3.76 23.16 9.58
N PHE A 15 4.62 22.41 8.90
CA PHE A 15 4.47 22.16 7.47
C PHE A 15 3.22 21.34 7.15
N MET A 16 2.91 20.31 7.94
CA MET A 16 1.67 19.54 7.82
C MET A 16 0.44 20.44 7.98
N THR A 17 0.43 21.35 8.96
CA THR A 17 -0.68 22.30 9.12
C THR A 17 -0.81 23.25 7.93
N GLY A 18 0.30 23.69 7.35
CA GLY A 18 0.31 24.49 6.13
C GLY A 18 -0.32 23.73 4.95
N ALA A 19 0.09 22.48 4.72
CA ALA A 19 -0.49 21.63 3.68
C ALA A 19 -2.00 21.42 3.86
N ILE A 20 -2.44 21.16 5.09
CA ILE A 20 -3.88 21.00 5.42
C ILE A 20 -4.66 22.27 5.06
N ILE A 21 -4.16 23.46 5.41
CA ILE A 21 -4.81 24.73 5.07
C ILE A 21 -4.89 24.91 3.56
N THR A 22 -3.83 24.62 2.83
CA THR A 22 -3.81 24.72 1.37
C THR A 22 -4.79 23.72 0.72
N PHE A 23 -4.94 22.51 1.26
CA PHE A 23 -5.95 21.56 0.78
C PHE A 23 -7.38 21.99 1.12
N ILE A 24 -7.62 22.61 2.27
CA ILE A 24 -8.93 23.18 2.62
C ILE A 24 -9.32 24.28 1.60
N ILE A 25 -8.39 25.18 1.26
CA ILE A 25 -8.61 26.24 0.26
C ILE A 25 -8.92 25.62 -1.10
N MET A 26 -8.17 24.61 -1.51
CA MET A 26 -8.42 23.87 -2.75
C MET A 26 -9.84 23.29 -2.80
N GLU A 27 -10.27 22.59 -1.75
CA GLU A 27 -11.59 21.95 -1.72
C GLU A 27 -12.73 22.96 -1.69
N LEU A 28 -12.61 24.03 -0.90
CA LEU A 28 -13.59 25.12 -0.88
C LEU A 28 -13.70 25.81 -2.25
N THR A 29 -12.57 26.06 -2.91
CA THR A 29 -12.53 26.64 -4.26
C THR A 29 -13.26 25.73 -5.26
N ARG A 30 -13.05 24.42 -5.17
CA ARG A 30 -13.73 23.44 -6.04
C ARG A 30 -15.24 23.43 -5.82
N VAL A 31 -15.69 23.46 -4.56
CA VAL A 31 -17.12 23.53 -4.22
C VAL A 31 -17.73 24.84 -4.70
N MET A 32 -17.03 25.95 -4.52
CA MET A 32 -17.44 27.27 -5.00
C MET A 32 -17.57 27.30 -6.52
N ALA A 33 -16.63 26.69 -7.27
CA ALA A 33 -16.71 26.59 -8.72
C ALA A 33 -17.96 25.83 -9.18
N ILE A 34 -18.28 24.70 -8.55
CA ILE A 34 -19.50 23.93 -8.85
C ILE A 34 -20.75 24.76 -8.53
N PHE A 35 -20.78 25.40 -7.36
CA PHE A 35 -21.91 26.25 -6.96
C PHE A 35 -22.13 27.42 -7.93
N MET A 36 -21.04 28.06 -8.38
CA MET A 36 -21.07 29.14 -9.36
C MET A 36 -21.66 28.69 -10.70
N VAL A 37 -21.27 27.50 -11.18
CA VAL A 37 -21.83 26.91 -12.41
C VAL A 37 -23.33 26.61 -12.24
N LEU A 38 -23.75 26.07 -11.09
CA LEU A 38 -25.16 25.84 -10.80
C LEU A 38 -25.97 27.14 -10.82
N CYS A 39 -25.47 28.20 -10.16
CA CYS A 39 -26.12 29.52 -10.19
C CYS A 39 -26.24 30.07 -11.62
N LEU A 40 -25.21 29.89 -12.45
CA LEU A 40 -25.25 30.30 -13.86
C LEU A 40 -26.34 29.57 -14.64
N ILE A 41 -26.42 28.23 -14.51
CA ILE A 41 -27.43 27.42 -15.20
C ILE A 41 -28.83 27.81 -14.77
N PHE A 42 -29.10 27.87 -13.46
CA PHE A 42 -30.43 28.24 -12.95
C PHE A 42 -30.82 29.68 -13.31
N GLY A 43 -29.86 30.61 -13.32
CA GLY A 43 -30.14 31.99 -13.70
C GLY A 43 -30.41 32.19 -15.19
N ILE A 44 -29.78 31.40 -16.07
CA ILE A 44 -30.10 31.38 -17.50
C ILE A 44 -31.50 30.78 -17.72
N VAL A 45 -31.80 29.65 -17.08
CA VAL A 45 -33.09 28.96 -17.22
C VAL A 45 -34.26 29.84 -16.73
N ASN A 46 -34.07 30.56 -15.62
CA ASN A 46 -35.10 31.45 -15.08
C ASN A 46 -35.14 32.83 -15.77
N GLY A 47 -34.26 33.09 -16.75
CA GLY A 47 -34.19 34.37 -17.46
C GLY A 47 -33.79 35.56 -16.59
N THR A 48 -33.20 35.33 -15.41
CA THR A 48 -32.86 36.38 -14.44
C THR A 48 -31.51 37.04 -14.70
N ILE A 49 -30.68 36.45 -15.56
CA ILE A 49 -29.32 36.92 -15.86
C ILE A 49 -29.31 37.66 -17.20
N ALA A 50 -28.88 38.91 -17.18
CA ALA A 50 -28.60 39.67 -18.40
C ALA A 50 -27.34 39.13 -19.11
N ASP A 51 -27.31 39.15 -20.44
CA ASP A 51 -26.19 38.61 -21.25
C ASP A 51 -24.81 39.16 -20.85
N ASN A 52 -24.74 40.42 -20.41
CA ASN A 52 -23.50 41.05 -19.95
C ASN A 52 -22.99 40.47 -18.63
N ALA A 53 -23.88 39.97 -17.76
CA ALA A 53 -23.52 39.37 -16.48
C ALA A 53 -22.85 38.00 -16.67
N ILE A 54 -23.19 37.26 -17.73
CA ILE A 54 -22.62 35.95 -18.05
C ILE A 54 -21.09 36.02 -18.20
N ARG A 55 -20.57 37.12 -18.78
CA ARG A 55 -19.12 37.35 -18.91
C ARG A 55 -18.41 37.40 -17.56
N PHE A 56 -19.02 37.99 -16.54
CA PHE A 56 -18.46 38.03 -15.19
C PHE A 56 -18.45 36.65 -14.53
N TYR A 57 -19.46 35.82 -14.77
CA TYR A 57 -19.48 34.43 -14.29
C TYR A 57 -18.34 33.60 -14.90
N TRP A 58 -18.09 33.74 -16.20
CA TRP A 58 -16.95 33.08 -16.86
C TRP A 58 -15.60 33.57 -16.34
N LEU A 59 -15.45 34.88 -16.13
CA LEU A 59 -14.22 35.44 -15.56
C LEU A 59 -13.98 34.91 -14.14
N GLY A 60 -15.01 34.90 -13.29
CA GLY A 60 -14.92 34.36 -11.94
C GLY A 60 -14.59 32.87 -11.91
N LEU A 61 -15.16 32.08 -12.84
CA LEU A 61 -14.84 30.67 -12.99
C LEU A 61 -13.37 30.47 -13.40
N ALA A 62 -12.86 31.27 -14.34
CA ALA A 62 -11.45 31.21 -14.75
C ALA A 62 -10.51 31.53 -13.57
N VAL A 63 -10.83 32.54 -12.76
CA VAL A 63 -10.06 32.88 -11.55
C VAL A 63 -10.10 31.75 -10.53
N LEU A 64 -11.28 31.16 -10.26
CA LEU A 64 -11.41 30.02 -9.36
C LEU A 64 -10.60 28.81 -9.84
N LEU A 65 -10.57 28.53 -11.14
CA LEU A 65 -9.75 27.46 -11.71
C LEU A 65 -8.26 27.73 -11.54
N LEU A 66 -7.80 28.97 -11.72
CA LEU A 66 -6.40 29.35 -11.49
C LEU A 66 -6.02 29.18 -10.01
N ILE A 67 -6.89 29.62 -9.09
CA ILE A 67 -6.69 29.44 -7.64
C ILE A 67 -6.65 27.95 -7.32
N GLN A 68 -7.53 27.15 -7.91
CA GLN A 68 -7.57 25.70 -7.70
C GLN A 68 -6.24 25.06 -8.11
N VAL A 69 -5.71 25.34 -9.30
CA VAL A 69 -4.45 24.79 -9.79
C VAL A 69 -3.25 25.27 -8.96
N GLY A 70 -3.26 26.53 -8.54
CA GLY A 70 -2.22 27.07 -7.65
C GLY A 70 -2.24 26.35 -6.30
N SER A 71 -3.42 26.22 -5.70
CA SER A 71 -3.60 25.58 -4.39
C SER A 71 -3.27 24.09 -4.42
N THR A 72 -3.65 23.36 -5.48
CA THR A 72 -3.30 21.92 -5.61
C THR A 72 -1.79 21.75 -5.64
N THR A 73 -1.11 22.52 -6.48
CA THR A 73 0.33 22.38 -6.70
C THR A 73 1.12 22.75 -5.45
N LEU A 74 0.74 23.84 -4.78
CA LEU A 74 1.36 24.26 -3.52
C LEU A 74 1.11 23.25 -2.40
N GLY A 75 -0.12 22.73 -2.28
CA GLY A 75 -0.46 21.74 -1.27
C GLY A 75 0.35 20.46 -1.44
N ASP A 76 0.43 19.97 -2.68
CA ASP A 76 1.21 18.78 -3.01
C ASP A 76 2.71 18.98 -2.77
N LEU A 77 3.27 20.15 -3.10
CA LEU A 77 4.68 20.45 -2.86
C LEU A 77 5.02 20.46 -1.36
N ILE A 78 4.22 21.17 -0.55
CA ILE A 78 4.42 21.23 0.91
C ILE A 78 4.28 19.84 1.52
N SER A 79 3.29 19.07 1.08
CA SER A 79 3.09 17.68 1.51
C SER A 79 4.29 16.81 1.18
N HIS A 80 4.85 16.94 -0.02
CA HIS A 80 5.96 16.11 -0.47
C HIS A 80 7.24 16.40 0.33
N GLU A 81 7.58 17.68 0.52
CA GLU A 81 8.71 18.11 1.34
C GLU A 81 8.60 17.60 2.78
N THR A 82 7.38 17.66 3.34
CA THR A 82 7.12 17.17 4.69
C THR A 82 7.29 15.65 4.77
N GLY A 83 6.74 14.92 3.79
CA GLY A 83 6.88 13.47 3.66
C GLY A 83 8.32 13.01 3.62
N TYR A 84 9.13 13.63 2.75
CA TYR A 84 10.54 13.31 2.62
C TYR A 84 11.33 13.57 3.90
N SER A 85 11.07 14.70 4.58
CA SER A 85 11.75 15.00 5.84
C SER A 85 11.44 13.95 6.92
N LEU A 86 10.21 13.45 6.97
CA LEU A 86 9.79 12.40 7.89
C LEU A 86 10.44 11.06 7.57
N VAL A 87 10.46 10.69 6.28
CA VAL A 87 11.11 9.46 5.80
C VAL A 87 12.60 9.45 6.13
N GLN A 88 13.27 10.59 5.93
CA GLN A 88 14.69 10.70 6.22
C GLN A 88 14.97 10.37 7.69
N ARG A 89 14.21 10.97 8.62
CA ARG A 89 14.34 10.67 10.06
C ARG A 89 14.03 9.23 10.39
N LEU A 90 13.00 8.65 9.76
CA LEU A 90 12.63 7.27 9.98
C LEU A 90 13.76 6.33 9.51
N ARG A 91 14.36 6.60 8.36
CA ARG A 91 15.51 5.86 7.83
C ARG A 91 16.74 5.99 8.72
N GLU A 92 17.03 7.18 9.25
CA GLU A 92 18.11 7.42 10.23
C GLU A 92 17.89 6.59 11.51
N SER A 93 16.68 6.62 12.06
CA SER A 93 16.33 5.86 13.27
C SER A 93 16.48 4.35 13.08
N ILE A 94 16.01 3.83 11.94
CA ILE A 94 16.12 2.41 11.63
C ILE A 94 17.59 2.03 11.43
N THR A 95 18.38 2.86 10.76
CA THR A 95 19.82 2.62 10.58
C THR A 95 20.56 2.53 11.91
N MET A 96 20.28 3.44 12.86
CA MET A 96 20.87 3.39 14.21
C MET A 96 20.48 2.13 14.98
N ARG A 97 19.24 1.65 14.83
CA ARG A 97 18.80 0.39 15.44
C ARG A 97 19.48 -0.81 14.81
N LEU A 98 19.67 -0.82 13.48
CA LEU A 98 20.40 -1.88 12.78
C LEU A 98 21.86 -1.99 13.25
N GLN A 99 22.51 -0.86 13.56
CA GLN A 99 23.88 -0.85 14.11
C GLN A 99 24.01 -1.49 15.50
N GLN A 100 22.91 -1.66 16.22
CA GLN A 100 22.88 -2.28 17.56
C GLN A 100 22.71 -3.81 17.52
N PHE A 101 22.47 -4.42 16.35
CA PHE A 101 22.34 -5.87 16.21
C PHE A 101 23.71 -6.56 16.19
N SER A 102 23.78 -7.77 16.75
CA SER A 102 25.02 -8.55 16.83
C SER A 102 25.49 -9.04 15.45
N LEU A 103 26.81 -9.24 15.29
CA LEU A 103 27.42 -9.76 14.05
C LEU A 103 26.83 -11.11 13.59
N ALA A 104 26.21 -11.89 14.50
CA ALA A 104 25.55 -13.15 14.17
C ALA A 104 24.32 -12.98 13.25
N PHE A 105 23.76 -11.76 13.16
CA PHE A 105 22.67 -11.41 12.25
C PHE A 105 23.15 -11.03 10.83
N TYR A 106 24.45 -10.83 10.63
CA TYR A 106 25.05 -10.36 9.36
C TYR A 106 25.30 -11.51 8.36
N THR A 107 24.30 -12.35 8.09
CA THR A 107 24.33 -13.19 6.89
C THR A 107 23.79 -12.36 5.72
N LYS A 108 24.54 -12.22 4.62
CA LYS A 108 24.26 -11.28 3.51
C LYS A 108 22.81 -11.35 2.96
N GLU A 109 22.22 -12.55 2.88
CA GLU A 109 20.85 -12.70 2.39
C GLU A 109 19.81 -12.12 3.37
N GLN A 110 19.92 -12.44 4.67
CA GLN A 110 18.99 -11.96 5.70
C GLN A 110 19.06 -10.44 5.89
N LEU A 111 20.26 -9.84 5.77
CA LEU A 111 20.42 -8.38 5.86
C LEU A 111 19.76 -7.65 4.68
N SER A 112 19.87 -8.22 3.47
CA SER A 112 19.27 -7.62 2.27
C SER A 112 17.73 -7.66 2.32
N GLU A 113 17.15 -8.75 2.83
CA GLU A 113 15.71 -8.92 2.98
C GLU A 113 15.15 -7.97 4.04
N VAL A 114 15.80 -7.88 5.20
CA VAL A 114 15.40 -6.95 6.28
C VAL A 114 15.52 -5.49 5.82
N SER A 115 16.60 -5.12 5.14
CA SER A 115 16.78 -3.76 4.62
C SER A 115 15.72 -3.41 3.56
N SER A 116 15.37 -4.36 2.69
CA SER A 116 14.32 -4.16 1.69
C SER A 116 12.93 -4.00 2.29
N ILE A 117 12.59 -4.79 3.32
CA ILE A 117 11.30 -4.69 4.03
C ILE A 117 11.20 -3.34 4.73
N VAL A 118 12.26 -2.96 5.45
CA VAL A 118 12.37 -1.66 6.12
C VAL A 118 12.14 -0.51 5.14
N HIS A 119 12.83 -0.51 3.99
CA HIS A 119 12.71 0.57 3.01
C HIS A 119 11.29 0.68 2.48
N LYS A 120 10.69 -0.46 2.12
CA LYS A 120 9.33 -0.53 1.61
C LYS A 120 8.29 -0.05 2.64
N ASP A 121 8.47 -0.41 3.91
CA ASP A 121 7.59 0.02 4.98
C ASP A 121 7.73 1.53 5.26
N VAL A 122 8.95 2.06 5.19
CA VAL A 122 9.24 3.50 5.33
C VAL A 122 8.58 4.31 4.22
N ASP A 123 8.74 3.90 2.96
CA ASP A 123 8.12 4.58 1.81
C ASP A 123 6.58 4.50 1.88
N THR A 124 6.05 3.37 2.36
CA THR A 124 4.60 3.24 2.59
C THR A 124 4.13 4.20 3.68
N MET A 125 4.90 4.38 4.75
CA MET A 125 4.59 5.32 5.82
C MET A 125 4.67 6.78 5.34
N GLU A 126 5.58 7.10 4.42
CA GLU A 126 5.63 8.40 3.73
C GLU A 126 4.29 8.72 3.09
N MET A 127 3.84 7.83 2.20
CA MET A 127 2.61 8.03 1.44
C MET A 127 1.42 8.23 2.38
N VAL A 128 1.36 7.46 3.47
CA VAL A 128 0.30 7.55 4.45
C VAL A 128 0.32 8.89 5.20
N VAL A 129 1.47 9.34 5.69
CA VAL A 129 1.55 10.55 6.51
C VAL A 129 1.53 11.83 5.66
N ALA A 130 2.25 11.84 4.54
CA ALA A 130 2.45 13.01 3.69
C ALA A 130 1.22 13.36 2.85
N HIS A 131 0.56 12.34 2.28
CA HIS A 131 -0.54 12.52 1.34
C HIS A 131 -1.88 12.09 1.91
N LEU A 132 -1.99 10.88 2.46
CA LEU A 132 -3.29 10.38 2.92
C LEU A 132 -3.77 11.15 4.15
N TRP A 133 -2.91 11.33 5.16
CA TRP A 133 -3.31 11.97 6.41
C TRP A 133 -3.71 13.45 6.23
N THR A 134 -2.87 14.23 5.56
CA THR A 134 -3.10 15.67 5.33
C THR A 134 -4.36 15.90 4.47
N ARG A 135 -4.55 15.14 3.39
CA ARG A 135 -5.76 15.22 2.55
C ARG A 135 -6.99 14.74 3.28
N MET A 136 -6.92 13.62 4.01
CA MET A 136 -8.07 13.10 4.74
C MET A 136 -8.52 14.11 5.80
N LEU A 137 -7.60 14.69 6.57
CA LEU A 137 -7.95 15.72 7.56
C LEU A 137 -8.59 16.95 6.92
N ALA A 138 -8.00 17.47 5.83
CA ALA A 138 -8.60 18.58 5.09
C ALA A 138 -10.04 18.26 4.64
N SER A 139 -10.24 17.08 4.03
CA SER A 139 -11.55 16.65 3.54
C SER A 139 -12.58 16.45 4.65
N ILE A 140 -12.18 15.93 5.81
CA ILE A 140 -13.06 15.79 6.97
C ILE A 140 -13.49 17.17 7.49
N VAL A 141 -12.55 18.11 7.59
CA VAL A 141 -12.83 19.48 8.04
C VAL A 141 -13.80 20.17 7.07
N VAL A 142 -13.51 20.16 5.77
CA VAL A 142 -14.37 20.79 4.75
C VAL A 142 -15.74 20.14 4.70
N SER A 143 -15.81 18.81 4.69
CA SER A 143 -17.09 18.08 4.73
C SER A 143 -17.88 18.39 6.00
N SER A 144 -17.23 18.56 7.14
CA SER A 144 -17.89 18.92 8.40
C SER A 144 -18.44 20.35 8.36
N ILE A 145 -17.68 21.30 7.81
CA ILE A 145 -18.12 22.68 7.64
C ILE A 145 -19.32 22.76 6.70
N LEU A 146 -19.23 22.15 5.51
CA LEU A 146 -20.30 22.15 4.52
C LEU A 146 -21.53 21.40 5.02
N GLY A 147 -21.32 20.26 5.68
CA GLY A 147 -22.41 19.47 6.26
C GLY A 147 -23.14 20.20 7.37
N SER A 148 -22.40 20.86 8.26
CA SER A 148 -23.00 21.69 9.32
C SER A 148 -23.78 22.85 8.72
N CYS A 149 -23.20 23.57 7.75
CA CYS A 149 -23.85 24.66 7.03
C CYS A 149 -25.17 24.20 6.39
N LEU A 150 -25.16 23.07 5.68
CA LEU A 150 -26.35 22.49 5.07
C LEU A 150 -27.42 22.12 6.11
N PHE A 151 -27.00 21.57 7.25
CA PHE A 151 -27.89 21.21 8.35
C PHE A 151 -28.57 22.44 8.96
N TYR A 152 -27.84 23.56 9.11
CA TYR A 152 -28.40 24.83 9.58
C TYR A 152 -29.40 25.44 8.59
N VAL A 153 -29.13 25.38 7.28
CA VAL A 153 -30.03 25.95 6.26
C VAL A 153 -31.28 25.09 6.10
N HIS A 154 -31.12 23.77 5.93
CA HIS A 154 -32.21 22.82 5.75
C HIS A 154 -31.90 21.49 6.44
N TRP A 155 -32.38 21.34 7.66
CA TRP A 155 -32.13 20.14 8.49
C TRP A 155 -32.58 18.83 7.81
N GLN A 156 -33.63 18.84 6.99
CA GLN A 156 -34.10 17.67 6.24
C GLN A 156 -33.07 17.17 5.20
N LEU A 157 -32.48 18.10 4.44
CA LEU A 157 -31.41 17.79 3.48
C LEU A 157 -30.12 17.39 4.19
N GLY A 158 -29.81 18.02 5.32
CA GLY A 158 -28.70 17.63 6.19
C GLY A 158 -28.85 16.21 6.73
N LEU A 159 -30.06 15.80 7.13
CA LEU A 159 -30.34 14.43 7.58
C LEU A 159 -30.18 13.41 6.44
N ALA A 160 -30.67 13.73 5.25
CA ALA A 160 -30.48 12.89 4.06
C ALA A 160 -28.99 12.71 3.74
N MET A 161 -28.19 13.77 3.83
CA MET A 161 -26.75 13.71 3.66
C MET A 161 -26.08 12.83 4.73
N ALA A 162 -26.47 12.98 5.99
CA ALA A 162 -25.91 12.19 7.10
C ALA A 162 -26.18 10.69 6.93
N VAL A 163 -27.38 10.30 6.49
CA VAL A 163 -27.70 8.90 6.16
C VAL A 163 -26.82 8.40 5.01
N GLY A 164 -26.60 9.22 3.98
CA GLY A 164 -25.69 8.89 2.88
C GLY A 164 -24.25 8.62 3.35
N ILE A 165 -23.72 9.47 4.23
CA ILE A 165 -22.39 9.29 4.83
C ILE A 165 -22.33 7.99 5.65
N ALA A 166 -23.36 7.70 6.47
CA ALA A 166 -23.41 6.49 7.27
C ALA A 166 -23.38 5.22 6.41
N ILE A 167 -24.14 5.19 5.31
CA ILE A 167 -24.13 4.08 4.34
C ILE A 167 -22.76 3.95 3.68
N ALA A 168 -22.16 5.06 3.24
CA ALA A 168 -20.84 5.04 2.63
C ALA A 168 -19.75 4.49 3.57
N LEU A 169 -19.78 4.88 4.84
CA LEU A 169 -18.88 4.35 5.87
C LEU A 169 -19.11 2.86 6.12
N TRP A 170 -20.36 2.43 6.19
CA TRP A 170 -20.68 1.01 6.37
C TRP A 170 -20.17 0.15 5.22
N VAL A 171 -20.33 0.61 3.97
CA VAL A 171 -19.80 -0.06 2.78
C VAL A 171 -18.26 -0.08 2.80
N LEU A 172 -17.64 1.04 3.18
CA LEU A 172 -16.17 1.14 3.28
C LEU A 172 -15.62 0.14 4.30
N ILE A 173 -16.16 0.12 5.52
CA ILE A 173 -15.72 -0.78 6.61
C ILE A 173 -15.94 -2.24 6.23
N SER A 174 -17.11 -2.56 5.66
CA SER A 174 -17.42 -3.92 5.21
C SER A 174 -16.49 -4.36 4.08
N GLY A 175 -16.17 -3.45 3.16
CA GLY A 175 -15.25 -3.66 2.07
C GLY A 175 -13.81 -3.89 2.55
N THR A 176 -13.31 -3.05 3.46
CA THR A 176 -11.95 -3.20 4.00
C THR A 176 -11.81 -4.49 4.82
N ASN A 177 -12.79 -4.85 5.63
CA ASN A 177 -12.78 -6.10 6.40
C ASN A 177 -12.75 -7.32 5.49
N LYS A 178 -13.61 -7.36 4.45
CA LYS A 178 -13.59 -8.44 3.46
C LYS A 178 -12.26 -8.53 2.72
N ARG A 179 -11.69 -7.38 2.32
CA ARG A 179 -10.37 -7.33 1.67
C ARG A 179 -9.27 -7.86 2.58
N GLN A 180 -9.28 -7.52 3.86
CA GLN A 180 -8.32 -8.04 4.84
C GLN A 180 -8.44 -9.56 5.01
N GLN A 181 -9.66 -10.08 5.12
CA GLN A 181 -9.90 -11.53 5.19
C GLN A 181 -9.40 -12.26 3.95
N LEU A 182 -9.72 -11.73 2.76
CA LEU A 182 -9.24 -12.29 1.49
C LEU A 182 -7.71 -12.21 1.37
N HIS A 183 -7.08 -11.14 1.85
CA HIS A 183 -5.62 -11.04 1.89
C HIS A 183 -5.00 -12.09 2.81
N ALA A 184 -5.58 -12.31 4.00
CA ALA A 184 -5.11 -13.34 4.93
C ALA A 184 -5.27 -14.76 4.35
N MET A 185 -6.38 -15.03 3.65
CA MET A 185 -6.60 -16.30 2.95
C MET A 185 -5.56 -16.51 1.84
N LYS A 186 -5.34 -15.51 0.97
CA LYS A 186 -4.31 -15.58 -0.09
C LYS A 186 -2.92 -15.82 0.47
N LEU A 187 -2.57 -15.19 1.60
CA LEU A 187 -1.27 -15.38 2.23
C LEU A 187 -1.11 -16.82 2.73
N ARG A 188 -2.18 -17.39 3.32
CA ARG A 188 -2.20 -18.78 3.78
C ARG A 188 -2.08 -19.77 2.61
N ASP A 189 -2.79 -19.53 1.51
CA ASP A 189 -2.74 -20.38 0.32
C ASP A 189 -1.34 -20.37 -0.31
N ASN A 190 -0.69 -19.21 -0.37
CA ASN A 190 0.69 -19.09 -0.84
C ASN A 190 1.67 -19.90 0.03
N VAL A 191 1.52 -19.84 1.36
CA VAL A 191 2.35 -20.64 2.29
C VAL A 191 2.10 -22.13 2.11
N MET A 192 0.84 -22.55 1.95
CA MET A 192 0.48 -23.95 1.76
C MET A 192 1.05 -24.50 0.45
N MET A 193 0.94 -23.75 -0.65
CA MET A 193 1.52 -24.12 -1.93
C MET A 193 3.04 -24.29 -1.83
N LEU A 194 3.73 -23.38 -1.11
CA LEU A 194 5.16 -23.49 -0.87
C LEU A 194 5.52 -24.74 -0.05
N SER A 195 4.72 -25.09 0.97
CA SER A 195 4.92 -26.33 1.73
C SER A 195 4.82 -27.58 0.86
N TYR A 196 3.81 -27.67 -0.01
CA TYR A 196 3.67 -28.80 -0.93
C TYR A 196 4.83 -28.90 -1.92
N PHE A 197 5.32 -27.75 -2.42
CA PHE A 197 6.49 -27.72 -3.28
C PHE A 197 7.75 -28.23 -2.55
N LEU A 198 7.95 -27.84 -1.29
CA LEU A 198 9.06 -28.32 -0.48
C LEU A 198 8.96 -29.83 -0.19
N ASP A 199 7.76 -30.35 0.07
CA ASP A 199 7.54 -31.77 0.27
C ASP A 199 7.78 -32.58 -1.01
N PHE A 200 7.40 -32.03 -2.17
CA PHE A 200 7.73 -32.60 -3.48
C PHE A 200 9.26 -32.67 -3.71
N ILE A 201 10.00 -31.60 -3.40
CA ILE A 201 11.47 -31.58 -3.48
C ILE A 201 12.09 -32.65 -2.57
N LYS A 202 11.63 -32.75 -1.33
CA LYS A 202 12.08 -33.79 -0.39
C LYS A 202 11.77 -35.19 -0.90
N GLY A 203 10.58 -35.40 -1.47
CA GLY A 203 10.18 -36.67 -2.07
C GLY A 203 11.10 -37.10 -3.22
N MET A 204 11.50 -36.18 -4.10
CA MET A 204 12.46 -36.47 -5.18
C MET A 204 13.84 -36.89 -4.66
N SER A 205 14.33 -36.27 -3.58
CA SER A 205 15.58 -36.67 -2.91
C SER A 205 15.52 -38.12 -2.42
N VAL A 206 14.40 -38.51 -1.81
CA VAL A 206 14.17 -39.88 -1.32
C VAL A 206 14.10 -40.89 -2.48
N LEU A 207 13.43 -40.55 -3.58
CA LEU A 207 13.41 -41.42 -4.76
C LEU A 207 14.81 -41.62 -5.35
N LYS A 208 15.63 -40.56 -5.34
CA LYS A 208 17.02 -40.60 -5.82
C LYS A 208 17.90 -41.47 -4.92
N SER A 209 17.72 -41.43 -3.60
CA SER A 209 18.45 -42.29 -2.67
C SER A 209 18.03 -43.76 -2.79
N TYR A 210 16.74 -44.03 -3.02
CA TYR A 210 16.24 -45.39 -3.25
C TYR A 210 16.79 -46.00 -4.54
N LYS A 211 16.81 -45.24 -5.65
CA LYS A 211 17.44 -45.68 -6.91
C LYS A 211 18.92 -46.01 -6.71
N LYS A 212 19.64 -45.21 -5.92
CA LYS A 212 21.05 -45.46 -5.59
C LYS A 212 21.23 -46.73 -4.74
N MET A 213 20.32 -47.00 -3.81
CA MET A 213 20.31 -48.21 -2.99
C MET A 213 20.08 -49.49 -3.82
N ILE A 214 19.13 -49.45 -4.77
CA ILE A 214 18.88 -50.56 -5.70
C ILE A 214 20.11 -50.84 -6.56
N CYS A 215 20.71 -49.80 -7.14
CA CYS A 215 21.95 -49.94 -7.92
C CYS A 215 23.10 -50.55 -7.10
N TYR A 216 23.21 -50.20 -5.82
CA TYR A 216 24.22 -50.79 -4.94
C TYR A 216 23.96 -52.26 -4.66
N LYS A 217 22.69 -52.65 -4.49
CA LYS A 217 22.27 -54.05 -4.30
C LYS A 217 22.57 -54.91 -5.52
N ASP A 218 22.31 -54.40 -6.73
CA ASP A 218 22.59 -55.11 -7.98
C ASP A 218 24.10 -55.26 -8.21
N ALA A 219 24.90 -54.23 -7.90
CA ALA A 219 26.35 -54.31 -7.95
C ALA A 219 26.93 -55.32 -6.94
N LEU A 220 26.34 -55.41 -5.75
CA LEU A 220 26.77 -56.36 -4.70
C LEU A 220 26.40 -57.80 -5.07
N LEU A 221 25.23 -58.02 -5.69
CA LEU A 221 24.84 -59.31 -6.25
C LEU A 221 25.79 -59.76 -7.37
N LEU A 222 26.19 -58.86 -8.26
CA LEU A 222 27.17 -59.16 -9.32
C LEU A 222 28.54 -59.54 -8.75
N LEU A 223 29.00 -58.85 -7.70
CA LEU A 223 30.25 -59.20 -7.01
C LEU A 223 30.16 -60.55 -6.30
N LEU A 224 29.04 -60.85 -5.64
CA LEU A 224 28.83 -62.15 -4.98
C LEU A 224 28.77 -63.30 -5.98
N VAL A 225 28.10 -63.12 -7.12
CA VAL A 225 28.09 -64.11 -8.21
C VAL A 225 29.50 -64.27 -8.79
N SER A 226 30.23 -63.18 -9.04
CA SER A 226 31.63 -63.25 -9.51
C SER A 226 32.54 -63.99 -8.52
N LEU A 227 32.42 -63.74 -7.22
CA LEU A 227 33.17 -64.42 -6.16
C LEU A 227 32.80 -65.91 -6.07
N ALA A 228 31.51 -66.25 -6.17
CA ALA A 228 31.06 -67.65 -6.19
C ALA A 228 31.54 -68.39 -7.45
N THR A 229 31.61 -67.71 -8.60
CA THR A 229 32.11 -68.28 -9.87
C THR A 229 33.62 -68.53 -9.80
N VAL A 230 34.37 -67.64 -9.17
CA VAL A 230 35.83 -67.79 -8.92
C VAL A 230 36.11 -68.89 -7.89
N ALA A 231 35.29 -69.01 -6.84
CA ALA A 231 35.45 -70.05 -5.81
C ALA A 231 35.12 -71.46 -6.30
N HIS A 232 34.25 -71.61 -7.30
CA HIS A 232 33.85 -72.91 -7.87
C HIS A 232 34.55 -73.30 -9.19
N GLY A 233 35.49 -72.49 -9.71
CA GLY A 233 36.33 -72.88 -10.86
C GLY A 233 35.58 -73.08 -12.18
N LEU A 234 34.48 -72.34 -12.41
CA LEU A 234 33.70 -72.40 -13.66
C LEU A 234 34.09 -71.23 -14.59
N PRO A 235 34.04 -71.42 -15.93
CA PRO A 235 34.58 -70.47 -16.90
C PRO A 235 33.78 -69.16 -16.95
N THR A 236 34.50 -68.04 -17.04
CA THR A 236 33.97 -66.67 -17.08
C THR A 236 33.21 -66.40 -18.38
N VAL A 237 31.90 -66.16 -18.28
CA VAL A 237 31.09 -65.67 -19.42
C VAL A 237 31.30 -64.16 -19.55
N GLN A 238 31.91 -63.72 -20.65
CA GLN A 238 32.02 -62.31 -20.99
C GLN A 238 30.65 -61.72 -21.37
N PRO A 239 30.36 -60.46 -20.98
CA PRO A 239 29.12 -59.81 -21.36
C PRO A 239 29.21 -59.32 -22.81
N GLY A 240 28.25 -59.77 -23.64
CA GLY A 240 27.99 -59.20 -24.95
C GLY A 240 27.33 -57.83 -24.85
N TYR A 241 27.66 -56.99 -25.82
CA TYR A 241 27.19 -55.62 -26.08
C TYR A 241 25.70 -55.36 -25.84
#